data_AF-A0A417C4A7-F1
#
_entry.id   AF-A0A417C4A7-F1
#
_cell.length_a   1.000
_cell.length_b   1.000
_cell.length_c   1.000
_cell.angle_alpha   90.00
_cell.angle_beta   90.00
_cell.angle_gamma   90.00
#
_symmetry.space_group_name_H-M   'P 1'
#
loop_
_entity.id
_entity.type
_entity.pdbx_description
1 polymer ?
#
loop_
_entity_poly.entity_id
_entity_poly.type
_entity_poly.pdbx_seq_one_letter_code
_entity_poly.pdbx_strand_id
1 'polypeptide(L)' 'MNLDYLSHIFSTKTGASLSSYIMDERMAAAKRLLATTSFSPQQICDQIGIANVSYFYRQFKKSSGVTPQQYREKHFHG' A
#
# COMPACT_ATOMS: atom_id res chain seq x y z
N MET A 1 22.78 11.09 4.52
CA MET A 1 21.70 11.73 3.72
C MET A 1 20.63 12.20 4.68
N ASN A 2 20.21 13.46 4.62
CA ASN A 2 19.18 14.01 5.50
C ASN A 2 17.79 13.73 4.90
N LEU A 3 16.95 12.97 5.62
CA LEU A 3 15.60 12.56 5.20
C LEU A 3 14.65 13.76 5.03
N ASP A 4 14.89 14.84 5.77
CA ASP A 4 14.09 16.06 5.69
C ASP A 4 14.37 16.82 4.39
N TYR A 5 15.64 16.86 3.97
CA TYR A 5 16.05 17.48 2.71
C TYR A 5 15.50 16.71 1.49
N LEU A 6 15.53 15.37 1.55
CA LEU A 6 14.93 14.52 0.51
C LEU A 6 13.41 14.68 0.45
N SER A 7 12.73 14.71 1.60
CA SER A 7 11.28 14.91 1.65
C SER A 7 10.87 16.28 1.12
N HIS A 8 11.66 17.32 1.41
CA HIS A 8 11.45 18.69 0.92
C HIS A 8 11.67 18.83 -0.59
N ILE A 9 12.74 18.22 -1.14
CA ILE A 9 12.97 18.18 -2.59
C ILE A 9 11.87 17.38 -3.30
N PHE A 10 11.46 16.25 -2.73
CA PHE A 10 10.45 15.40 -3.35
C PHE A 10 9.09 16.10 -3.40
N SER A 11 8.67 16.75 -2.31
CA SER A 11 7.40 17.46 -2.27
C SER A 11 7.37 18.69 -3.18
N THR A 12 8.47 19.43 -3.29
CA THR A 12 8.57 20.58 -4.21
C THR A 12 8.57 20.18 -5.68
N LYS A 13 8.98 18.95 -6.03
CA LYS A 13 9.00 18.45 -7.41
C LYS A 13 7.75 17.68 -7.82
N THR A 14 7.10 16.96 -6.89
CA THR A 14 5.96 16.06 -7.21
C THR A 14 4.62 16.54 -6.66
N GLY A 15 4.61 17.53 -5.76
CA GLY A 15 3.40 18.02 -5.08
C GLY A 15 2.85 17.08 -4.00
N ALA A 16 3.50 15.92 -3.75
CA ALA A 16 3.12 14.95 -2.73
C ALA A 16 4.31 14.67 -1.78
N SER A 17 4.02 14.26 -0.54
CA SER A 17 5.09 13.83 0.36
C SER A 17 5.65 12.47 -0.09
N LEU A 18 6.96 12.28 0.09
CA LEU A 18 7.64 11.02 -0.23
C LEU A 18 6.96 9.81 0.44
N SER A 19 6.53 9.98 1.69
CA SER A 19 5.79 8.96 2.44
C SER A 19 4.43 8.61 1.79
N SER A 20 3.71 9.60 1.25
CA SER A 20 2.44 9.34 0.53
C SER A 20 2.70 8.55 -0.73
N TYR A 21 3.71 8.95 -1.52
CA TYR A 21 4.06 8.27 -2.75
C TYR A 21 4.44 6.80 -2.51
N ILE A 22 5.30 6.54 -1.52
CA ILE A 22 5.65 5.17 -1.12
C ILE A 22 4.41 4.39 -0.68
N MET A 23 3.49 5.03 0.04
CA MET A 23 2.28 4.36 0.48
C MET A 23 1.37 4.01 -0.70
N ASP A 24 1.27 4.88 -1.70
CA ASP A 24 0.47 4.62 -2.91
C ASP A 24 1.04 3.45 -3.72
N GLU A 25 2.37 3.39 -3.89
CA GLU A 25 3.06 2.25 -4.52
C GLU A 25 2.84 0.94 -3.74
N ARG A 26 2.90 0.99 -2.41
CA ARG A 26 2.59 -0.17 -1.55
C ARG A 26 1.14 -0.63 -1.72
N MET A 27 0.19 0.29 -1.83
CA MET A 27 -1.22 -0.06 -2.03
C MET A 27 -1.46 -0.64 -3.44
N ALA A 28 -0.76 -0.14 -4.46
CA ALA A 28 -0.79 -0.73 -5.80
C ALA A 28 -0.25 -2.17 -5.80
N ALA A 29 0.88 -2.41 -5.12
CA ALA A 29 1.41 -3.76 -4.94
C ALA A 29 0.44 -4.68 -4.18
N ALA A 30 -0.18 -4.19 -3.10
CA ALA A 30 -1.17 -4.96 -2.36
C ALA A 30 -2.39 -5.37 -3.20
N LYS A 31 -2.90 -4.47 -4.05
CA LYS A 31 -3.99 -4.77 -4.99
C LYS A 31 -3.62 -5.92 -5.93
N ARG A 32 -2.39 -5.89 -6.49
CA ARG A 32 -1.88 -6.98 -7.34
C ARG A 32 -1.83 -8.31 -6.58
N LEU A 33 -1.19 -8.33 -5.41
CA LEU A 33 -1.08 -9.54 -4.59
C LEU A 33 -2.45 -10.11 -4.19
N LEU A 34 -3.42 -9.26 -3.83
CA LEU A 34 -4.76 -9.70 -3.50
C LEU A 34 -5.50 -10.35 -4.69
N ALA A 35 -5.22 -9.88 -5.91
CA ALA A 35 -5.86 -10.39 -7.14
C ALA A 35 -5.19 -11.65 -7.69
N THR A 36 -3.88 -11.82 -7.48
CA THR A 36 -3.08 -12.88 -8.12
C THR A 36 -2.56 -13.95 -7.16
N THR A 37 -2.71 -13.80 -5.84
CA THR A 37 -2.22 -14.79 -4.87
C THR A 37 -3.21 -15.05 -3.73
N SER A 38 -3.09 -16.24 -3.13
CA SER A 38 -3.85 -16.65 -1.95
C SER A 38 -3.17 -16.25 -0.63
N PHE A 39 -2.26 -15.28 -0.66
CA PHE A 39 -1.52 -14.85 0.54
C PHE A 39 -2.45 -14.36 1.65
N SER A 40 -2.11 -14.69 2.89
CA SER A 40 -2.76 -14.13 4.07
C SER A 40 -2.49 -12.62 4.17
N PRO A 41 -3.33 -11.86 4.89
CA PRO A 41 -3.07 -10.44 5.09
C PRO A 41 -1.70 -10.14 5.72
N GLN A 42 -1.19 -11.03 6.57
CA GLN A 42 0.15 -10.90 7.14
C GLN A 42 1.24 -11.04 6.06
N GLN A 43 1.14 -12.05 5.20
CA GLN A 43 2.11 -12.25 4.11
C GLN A 43 2.10 -11.06 3.12
N ILE A 44 0.94 -10.47 2.85
CA ILE A 44 0.85 -9.25 2.03
C ILE A 44 1.55 -8.09 2.72
N CYS A 45 1.33 -7.92 4.03
CA CYS A 45 1.99 -6.91 4.85
C CYS A 45 3.52 -7.03 4.81
N ASP A 46 4.04 -8.26 4.92
CA ASP A 46 5.47 -8.55 4.83
C ASP A 46 6.04 -8.16 3.46
N GLN A 47 5.31 -8.45 2.37
CA GLN A 47 5.75 -8.12 1.00
C GLN A 47 5.72 -6.62 0.67
N ILE A 48 4.80 -5.87 1.27
CA ILE A 48 4.70 -4.41 1.05
C ILE A 48 5.41 -3.59 2.13
N GLY A 49 6.12 -4.24 3.06
CA GLY A 49 6.89 -3.59 4.11
C GLY A 49 6.03 -2.80 5.11
N ILE A 50 4.86 -3.36 5.47
CA ILE A 50 3.98 -2.83 6.52
C ILE A 50 3.97 -3.82 7.69
N ALA A 51 4.37 -3.39 8.89
CA ALA A 51 4.45 -4.30 10.03
C ALA A 51 3.07 -4.64 10.65
N ASN A 52 2.08 -3.76 10.52
CA ASN A 52 0.82 -3.88 11.23
C ASN A 52 -0.35 -4.11 10.26
N VAL A 53 -1.00 -5.27 10.39
CA VAL A 53 -2.15 -5.66 9.55
C VAL A 53 -3.32 -4.69 9.68
N SER A 54 -3.66 -4.27 10.89
CA SER A 54 -4.77 -3.31 11.11
C SER A 54 -4.50 -1.96 10.43
N TYR A 55 -3.24 -1.51 10.41
CA TYR A 55 -2.81 -0.32 9.68
C TYR A 55 -2.95 -0.52 8.16
N PHE A 56 -2.51 -1.68 7.65
CA PHE A 56 -2.70 -2.06 6.25
C PHE A 56 -4.18 -2.02 5.86
N TYR A 57 -5.08 -2.63 6.64
CA TYR A 57 -6.52 -2.62 6.35
C TYR A 57 -7.09 -1.20 6.25
N ARG A 58 -6.71 -0.32 7.19
CA ARG A 58 -7.15 1.07 7.20
C ARG A 58 -6.66 1.82 5.97
N GLN A 59 -5.38 1.70 5.63
CA GLN A 59 -4.84 2.38 4.45
C GLN A 59 -5.42 1.80 3.16
N PHE A 60 -5.53 0.48 3.06
CA PHE A 60 -6.05 -0.16 1.87
C PHE A 60 -7.48 0.27 1.59
N LYS A 61 -8.33 0.34 2.62
CA LYS A 61 -9.69 0.86 2.50
C LYS A 61 -9.70 2.33 2.09
N LYS A 62 -8.81 3.15 2.66
CA LYS A 62 -8.65 4.56 2.26
C LYS A 62 -8.25 4.71 0.78
N SER A 63 -7.36 3.85 0.29
CA SER A 63 -6.81 3.91 -1.08
C SER A 63 -7.69 3.24 -2.15
N SER A 64 -8.47 2.22 -1.80
CA SER A 64 -9.28 1.44 -2.74
C SER A 64 -10.79 1.61 -2.60
N GLY A 65 -11.25 2.21 -1.49
CA GLY A 65 -12.67 2.35 -1.15
C GLY A 65 -13.29 1.13 -0.46
N VAL A 66 -12.63 -0.03 -0.48
CA VAL A 66 -13.16 -1.31 0.04
C VAL A 66 -12.14 -2.04 0.92
N THR A 67 -12.57 -3.05 1.68
CA THR A 67 -11.61 -3.85 2.47
C THR A 67 -10.74 -4.74 1.57
N PRO A 68 -9.54 -5.15 2.02
CA PRO A 68 -8.71 -6.12 1.30
C PRO A 68 -9.45 -7.40 0.92
N GLN A 69 -10.31 -7.90 1.81
CA GLN A 69 -11.11 -9.09 1.58
C GLN A 69 -12.15 -8.87 0.46
N GLN A 70 -12.93 -7.80 0.55
CA GLN A 70 -13.91 -7.44 -0.49
C GLN A 70 -13.24 -7.25 -1.85
N TYR A 71 -12.06 -6.64 -1.87
CA TYR A 71 -11.28 -6.48 -3.10
C TYR A 71 -10.86 -7.84 -3.68
N ARG A 72 -10.34 -8.74 -2.84
CA ARG A 72 -9.99 -10.10 -3.26
C ARG A 72 -11.20 -10.86 -3.81
N GLU A 73 -12.32 -10.89 -3.10
CA GLU A 73 -13.54 -11.58 -3.55
C GLU A 73 -14.00 -11.14 -4.94
N LYS A 74 -13.84 -9.84 -5.27
CA LYS A 74 -14.24 -9.29 -6.57
C LYS A 74 -13.20 -9.48 -7.68
N HIS A 75 -11.91 -9.52 -7.34
CA HIS A 75 -10.82 -9.43 -8.31
C HIS A 75 -9.90 -10.64 -8.35
N PHE A 76 -10.09 -11.65 -7.50
CA PHE A 76 -9.24 -12.82 -7.45
C PHE A 76 -9.46 -13.71 -8.67
N HIS A 77 -8.36 -14.03 -9.36
CA HIS A 77 -8.32 -14.90 -10.54
C HIS A 77 -7.08 -15.81 -10.54
N GLY A 78 -6.58 -16.13 -9.35
CA GLY A 78 -5.50 -17.10 -9.13
C GLY A 78 -6.01 -18.50 -8.86
#